data_AF-A0A0Q7KHF1-F1
#
_entry.id   AF-A0A0Q7KHF1-F1
#
_cell.length_a   1.000
_cell.length_b   1.000
_cell.length_c   1.000
_cell.angle_alpha   90.00
_cell.angle_beta   90.00
_cell.angle_gamma   90.00
#
_symmetry.space_group_name_H-M   'P 1'
#
loop_
_entity.id
_entity.type
_entity.pdbx_description
1 polymer ?
#
loop_
_entity_poly.entity_id
_entity_poly.type
_entity_poly.pdbx_seq_one_letter_code
_entity_poly.pdbx_strand_id
1 'polypeptide(L)'
;MGIFGGRKARTDGGAVVSDRGSSRADLDALKQFVQTRQGVEGWIEPQTSVTHTTLLLVAHDGESIRRRVTSAQAGHDFARKKLKIPVYDSNLVPIAARKRDYDLRKAGATSSGRTTSSGPTSARTTPTSAPAPAAPARRSPREMRAIMTLESVAGTEPLPDDPSFDQLMKVYRKARSQAHPDRQGGAREKWDTVEDAARALGLPD
;
A
#
# COMPACT_ATOMS: atom_id res chain seq x y z
N MET A 1 -28.53 -22.11 -32.63
CA MET A 1 -29.15 -20.79 -32.33
C MET A 1 -28.84 -20.47 -30.86
N GLY A 2 -28.36 -19.27 -30.54
CA GLY A 2 -28.04 -18.79 -29.17
C GLY A 2 -26.53 -18.81 -28.86
N ILE A 3 -25.66 -17.86 -29.26
CA ILE A 3 -25.55 -16.41 -28.95
C ILE A 3 -25.86 -16.00 -27.50
N PHE A 4 -24.84 -16.00 -26.63
CA PHE A 4 -24.76 -15.03 -25.54
C PHE A 4 -23.32 -14.57 -25.36
N GLY A 5 -23.00 -13.47 -26.06
CA GLY A 5 -21.81 -12.68 -25.81
C GLY A 5 -21.98 -11.83 -24.56
N GLY A 6 -20.93 -11.77 -23.75
CA GLY A 6 -20.83 -10.85 -22.62
C GLY A 6 -19.46 -10.18 -22.63
N ARG A 7 -19.35 -9.04 -23.32
CA ARG A 7 -18.24 -8.09 -23.15
C ARG A 7 -18.24 -7.65 -21.68
N LYS A 8 -17.16 -7.94 -20.95
CA LYS A 8 -16.89 -7.27 -19.67
C LYS A 8 -15.70 -6.34 -19.84
N ALA A 9 -16.02 -5.08 -20.15
CA ALA A 9 -15.14 -3.96 -19.89
C ALA A 9 -14.81 -3.97 -18.39
N ARG A 10 -13.52 -3.96 -18.04
CA ARG A 10 -13.04 -3.69 -16.70
C ARG A 10 -11.93 -2.66 -16.80
N THR A 11 -12.32 -1.40 -16.70
CA THR A 11 -11.48 -0.34 -16.17
C THR A 11 -12.15 0.11 -14.89
N ASP A 12 -11.52 -0.17 -13.76
CA ASP A 12 -11.25 0.76 -12.65
C ASP A 12 -10.84 -0.02 -11.39
N GLY A 13 -9.67 0.29 -10.86
CA GLY A 13 -9.44 0.30 -9.41
C GLY A 13 -9.09 -0.98 -8.65
N GLY A 14 -8.74 -2.09 -9.29
CA GLY A 14 -8.32 -3.29 -8.56
C GLY A 14 -7.33 -4.12 -9.34
N ALA A 15 -6.05 -3.82 -9.20
CA ALA A 15 -5.00 -4.71 -9.68
C ALA A 15 -5.15 -6.05 -8.94
N VAL A 16 -5.71 -7.04 -9.63
CA VAL A 16 -5.71 -8.44 -9.19
C VAL A 16 -4.27 -8.83 -8.91
N VAL A 17 -3.92 -8.93 -7.64
CA VAL A 17 -2.61 -9.42 -7.19
C VAL A 17 -2.62 -10.93 -7.44
N SER A 18 -2.30 -11.31 -8.68
CA SER A 18 -1.93 -12.68 -9.00
C SER A 18 -0.52 -12.90 -8.47
N ASP A 19 -0.36 -13.91 -7.62
CA ASP A 19 0.89 -14.38 -7.00
C ASP A 19 1.83 -15.06 -8.02
N ARG A 20 2.11 -14.36 -9.12
CA ARG A 20 3.16 -14.73 -10.07
C ARG A 20 3.99 -13.48 -10.31
N GLY A 21 5.32 -13.64 -10.38
CA GLY A 21 6.24 -12.56 -10.69
C GLY A 21 5.82 -11.75 -11.92
N SER A 22 6.39 -10.55 -12.10
CA SER A 22 6.07 -9.59 -13.17
C SER A 22 5.51 -10.25 -14.44
N SER A 23 4.22 -10.10 -14.70
CA SER A 23 3.57 -10.80 -15.80
C SER A 23 3.86 -10.11 -17.12
N ARG A 24 3.84 -10.86 -18.23
CA ARG A 24 3.83 -10.28 -19.60
C ARG A 24 2.74 -9.22 -19.74
N ALA A 25 1.57 -9.48 -19.15
CA ALA A 25 0.44 -8.57 -19.15
C ALA A 25 0.74 -7.24 -18.42
N ASP A 26 1.57 -7.25 -17.37
CA ASP A 26 1.97 -6.05 -16.65
C ASP A 26 2.83 -5.13 -17.54
N LEU A 27 3.80 -5.73 -18.23
CA LEU A 27 4.67 -5.00 -19.17
C LEU A 27 3.88 -4.48 -20.38
N ASP A 28 2.90 -5.23 -20.87
CA ASP A 28 2.08 -4.78 -21.99
C ASP A 28 1.12 -3.66 -21.59
N ALA A 29 0.56 -3.70 -20.36
CA ALA A 29 -0.20 -2.58 -19.81
C ALA A 29 0.65 -1.30 -19.68
N LEU A 30 1.92 -1.43 -19.26
CA LEU A 30 2.86 -0.30 -19.21
C LEU A 30 3.12 0.29 -20.60
N LYS A 31 3.32 -0.55 -21.63
CA LYS A 31 3.49 -0.07 -23.01
C LYS A 31 2.25 0.64 -23.52
N GLN A 32 1.07 0.03 -23.32
CA GLN A 32 -0.19 0.59 -23.79
C GLN A 32 -0.46 1.96 -23.16
N PHE A 33 -0.12 2.13 -21.88
CA PHE A 33 -0.24 3.42 -21.20
C PHE A 33 0.65 4.50 -21.84
N VAL A 34 1.92 4.18 -22.11
CA VAL A 34 2.85 5.12 -22.78
C VAL A 34 2.40 5.42 -24.21
N GLN A 35 1.80 4.46 -24.92
CA GLN A 35 1.29 4.69 -26.27
C GLN A 35 0.04 5.58 -26.30
N THR A 36 -0.76 5.56 -25.24
CA THR A 36 -2.05 6.28 -25.19
C THR A 36 -1.94 7.65 -24.51
N ARG A 37 -0.86 7.91 -23.76
CA ARG A 37 -0.66 9.14 -22.98
C ARG A 37 0.63 9.85 -23.34
N GLN A 38 0.63 11.17 -23.17
CA GLN A 38 1.77 12.02 -23.47
C GLN A 38 2.46 12.48 -22.18
N GLY A 39 3.74 12.84 -22.28
CA GLY A 39 4.55 13.33 -21.17
C GLY A 39 4.62 12.35 -20.00
N VAL A 40 4.73 11.06 -20.30
CA VAL A 40 4.80 10.01 -19.28
C VAL A 40 6.19 9.96 -18.67
N GLU A 41 6.22 9.99 -17.34
CA GLU A 41 7.43 9.81 -16.52
C GLU A 41 7.29 8.55 -15.67
N GLY A 42 8.40 7.87 -15.39
CA GLY A 42 8.45 6.65 -14.59
C GLY A 42 9.11 6.82 -13.23
N TRP A 43 8.60 6.12 -12.22
CA TRP A 43 9.24 5.94 -10.92
C TRP A 43 9.38 4.46 -10.61
N ILE A 44 10.60 4.01 -10.34
CA ILE A 44 10.90 2.69 -9.85
C ILE A 44 10.75 2.70 -8.34
N GLU A 45 9.85 1.86 -7.86
CA GLU A 45 9.65 1.57 -6.45
C GLU A 45 10.44 0.29 -6.17
N PRO A 46 11.57 0.37 -5.45
CA PRO A 46 12.38 -0.80 -5.16
C PRO A 46 11.61 -1.80 -4.29
N GLN A 47 11.99 -3.06 -4.39
CA GLN A 47 11.44 -4.09 -3.53
C GLN A 47 11.70 -3.74 -2.06
N THR A 48 10.64 -3.78 -1.26
CA THR A 48 10.69 -3.71 0.20
C THR A 48 10.45 -5.10 0.79
N SER A 49 10.46 -5.22 2.12
CA SER A 49 10.15 -6.48 2.78
C SER A 49 8.74 -7.00 2.49
N VAL A 50 7.81 -6.11 2.11
CA VAL A 50 6.38 -6.41 1.96
C VAL A 50 5.85 -6.12 0.55
N THR A 51 6.65 -5.51 -0.32
CA THR A 51 6.21 -5.11 -1.66
C THR A 51 7.28 -5.45 -2.67
N HIS A 52 6.88 -6.09 -3.77
CA HIS A 52 7.77 -6.38 -4.89
C HIS A 52 8.16 -5.10 -5.62
N THR A 53 9.22 -5.17 -6.42
CA THR A 53 9.62 -4.04 -7.27
C THR A 53 8.47 -3.68 -8.23
N THR A 54 8.11 -2.40 -8.26
CA THR A 54 7.07 -1.85 -9.13
C THR A 54 7.57 -0.68 -9.96
N LEU A 55 6.98 -0.47 -11.13
CA LEU A 55 7.14 0.71 -11.96
C LEU A 55 5.81 1.47 -11.96
N LEU A 56 5.85 2.70 -11.46
CA LEU A 56 4.78 3.67 -11.51
C LEU A 56 5.01 4.58 -12.72
N LEU A 57 4.02 4.68 -13.60
CA LEU A 57 4.02 5.64 -14.70
C LEU A 57 3.01 6.74 -14.41
N VAL A 58 3.42 8.00 -14.60
CA VAL A 58 2.55 9.18 -14.43
C VAL A 58 2.58 10.01 -15.70
N ALA A 59 1.42 10.16 -16.34
CA ALA A 59 1.22 10.99 -17.53
C ALA A 59 1.24 12.49 -17.18
N HIS A 60 1.25 13.34 -18.21
CA HIS A 60 1.24 14.79 -18.05
C HIS A 60 -0.02 15.32 -17.34
N ASP A 61 -1.17 14.69 -17.54
CA ASP A 61 -2.45 15.04 -16.90
C ASP A 61 -2.55 14.56 -15.43
N GLY A 62 -1.57 13.80 -14.97
CA GLY A 62 -1.54 13.19 -13.64
C GLY A 62 -2.15 11.79 -13.56
N GLU A 63 -2.72 11.27 -14.66
CA GLU A 63 -3.16 9.87 -14.67
C GLU A 63 -1.97 8.94 -14.45
N SER A 64 -2.17 7.86 -13.69
CA SER A 64 -1.07 6.95 -13.37
C SER A 64 -1.47 5.48 -13.36
N ILE A 65 -0.51 4.63 -13.67
CA ILE A 65 -0.62 3.17 -13.49
C ILE A 65 0.60 2.64 -12.76
N ARG A 66 0.40 1.62 -11.91
CA ARG A 66 1.48 0.91 -11.22
C ARG A 66 1.45 -0.56 -11.62
N ARG A 67 2.60 -1.09 -12.03
CA ARG A 67 2.75 -2.50 -12.43
C ARG A 67 4.03 -3.11 -11.88
N ARG A 68 4.02 -4.43 -11.67
CA ARG A 68 5.17 -5.17 -11.14
C ARG A 68 6.25 -5.35 -12.20
N VAL A 69 7.50 -5.25 -11.80
CA VAL A 69 8.68 -5.52 -12.65
C VAL A 69 9.60 -6.51 -11.95
N THR A 70 10.38 -7.25 -12.73
CA THR A 70 11.20 -8.35 -12.20
C THR A 70 12.29 -7.87 -11.24
N SER A 71 12.86 -6.69 -11.51
CA SER A 71 13.87 -6.04 -10.67
C SER A 71 13.92 -4.54 -10.99
N ALA A 72 14.55 -3.75 -10.12
CA ALA A 72 14.72 -2.30 -10.34
C ALA A 72 15.50 -2.03 -11.64
N GLN A 73 16.58 -2.79 -11.87
CA GLN A 73 17.38 -2.70 -13.09
C GLN A 73 16.56 -3.06 -14.33
N ALA A 74 15.76 -4.13 -14.29
CA ALA A 74 14.89 -4.50 -15.40
C ALA A 74 13.84 -3.43 -15.69
N GLY A 75 13.29 -2.78 -14.66
CA GLY A 75 12.38 -1.65 -14.79
C GLY A 75 13.05 -0.43 -15.44
N HIS A 76 14.27 -0.08 -15.01
CA HIS A 76 15.06 1.00 -15.63
C HIS A 76 15.36 0.70 -17.10
N ASP A 77 15.84 -0.51 -17.40
CA ASP A 77 16.14 -0.92 -18.76
C ASP A 77 14.90 -0.94 -19.64
N PHE A 78 13.78 -1.41 -19.12
CA PHE A 78 12.50 -1.40 -19.83
C PHE A 78 12.05 0.03 -20.14
N ALA A 79 12.04 0.92 -19.15
CA ALA A 79 11.65 2.31 -19.33
C ALA A 79 12.57 3.05 -20.34
N ARG A 80 13.89 2.92 -20.21
CA ARG A 80 14.87 3.63 -21.06
C ARG A 80 15.01 3.01 -22.46
N LYS A 81 15.04 1.68 -22.56
CA LYS A 81 15.31 0.99 -23.85
C LYS A 81 14.04 0.75 -24.65
N LYS A 82 12.92 0.40 -24.01
CA LYS A 82 11.67 0.03 -24.69
C LYS A 82 10.67 1.18 -24.75
N LEU A 83 10.47 1.91 -23.66
CA LEU A 83 9.47 2.97 -23.58
C LEU A 83 10.02 4.36 -23.96
N LYS A 84 11.35 4.55 -23.88
CA LYS A 84 12.02 5.81 -24.18
C LYS A 84 11.52 7.00 -23.34
N ILE A 85 11.16 6.72 -22.09
CA ILE A 85 10.69 7.72 -21.12
C ILE A 85 11.75 8.00 -20.04
N PRO A 86 11.74 9.19 -19.42
CA PRO A 86 12.51 9.43 -18.20
C PRO A 86 12.01 8.53 -17.07
N VAL A 87 12.95 8.04 -16.25
CA VAL A 87 12.67 7.13 -15.13
C VAL A 87 13.55 7.49 -13.93
N TYR A 88 12.95 7.53 -12.75
CA TYR A 88 13.58 7.93 -11.50
C TYR A 88 13.42 6.84 -10.42
N ASP A 89 14.21 6.92 -9.36
CA ASP A 89 14.03 6.11 -8.15
C ASP A 89 13.10 6.88 -7.19
N SER A 90 12.03 6.24 -6.72
CA SER A 90 11.05 6.86 -5.81
C SER A 90 11.63 7.24 -4.45
N ASN A 91 12.75 6.63 -4.04
CA ASN A 91 13.44 6.96 -2.79
C ASN A 91 14.32 8.21 -2.93
N LEU A 92 14.68 8.57 -4.16
CA LEU A 92 15.54 9.72 -4.44
C LEU A 92 14.74 10.92 -4.98
N VAL A 93 13.74 10.65 -5.81
CA VAL A 93 12.93 11.66 -6.47
C VAL A 93 11.48 11.49 -6.03
N PRO A 94 10.85 12.53 -5.45
CA PRO A 94 9.45 12.44 -5.08
C PRO A 94 8.58 12.20 -6.31
N ILE A 95 7.46 11.50 -6.10
CA ILE A 95 6.46 11.27 -7.14
C ILE A 95 5.87 12.62 -7.57
N ALA A 96 5.59 12.78 -8.86
CA ALA A 96 5.09 14.04 -9.40
C ALA A 96 3.78 14.51 -8.73
N ALA A 97 3.76 15.79 -8.33
CA ALA A 97 2.61 16.41 -7.64
C ALA A 97 1.30 16.28 -8.45
N ARG A 98 1.38 16.35 -9.78
CA ARG A 98 0.24 16.17 -10.69
C ARG A 98 -0.53 14.86 -10.50
N LYS A 99 0.14 13.77 -10.07
CA LYS A 99 -0.53 12.51 -9.71
C LYS A 99 -1.50 12.74 -8.55
N ARG A 100 -1.03 13.40 -7.49
CA ARG A 100 -1.82 13.70 -6.31
C ARG A 100 -3.01 14.58 -6.65
N ASP A 101 -2.79 15.60 -7.49
CA ASP A 101 -3.86 16.50 -7.93
C ASP A 101 -4.93 15.77 -8.76
N TYR A 102 -4.53 14.82 -9.61
CA TYR A 102 -5.44 13.96 -10.36
C TYR A 102 -6.26 13.06 -9.42
N ASP A 103 -5.61 12.40 -8.46
CA ASP A 103 -6.27 11.53 -7.48
C ASP A 103 -7.32 12.32 -6.66
N LEU A 104 -6.99 13.55 -6.23
CA LEU A 104 -7.92 14.44 -5.53
C LEU A 104 -9.09 14.87 -6.42
N ARG A 105 -8.83 15.20 -7.70
CA ARG A 105 -9.89 15.56 -8.66
C ARG A 105 -10.84 14.40 -8.92
N LYS A 106 -10.32 13.18 -9.05
CA LYS A 106 -11.13 11.95 -9.22
C LYS A 106 -11.94 11.64 -7.97
N ALA A 107 -11.32 11.70 -6.78
CA ALA A 107 -12.02 11.47 -5.52
C ALA A 107 -13.15 12.49 -5.29
N GLY A 108 -12.89 13.78 -5.57
CA GLY A 108 -13.90 14.84 -5.51
C GLY A 108 -15.06 14.61 -6.48
N ALA A 109 -14.76 14.24 -7.73
CA ALA A 109 -15.77 13.90 -8.73
C ALA A 109 -16.64 12.69 -8.32
N THR A 110 -16.05 11.68 -7.67
CA THR A 110 -16.80 10.51 -7.16
C THR A 110 -17.66 10.86 -5.93
N SER A 111 -17.27 11.86 -5.13
CA SER A 111 -18.02 12.30 -3.94
C SER A 111 -19.24 13.20 -4.22
N SER A 112 -19.39 13.70 -5.45
CA SER A 112 -20.50 14.60 -5.82
C SER A 112 -21.88 13.91 -5.96
N GLY A 113 -21.99 12.63 -5.62
CA GLY A 113 -23.24 11.85 -5.64
C GLY A 113 -23.94 11.68 -4.29
N ARG A 114 -23.45 12.27 -3.19
CA ARG A 114 -24.11 12.20 -1.89
C ARG A 114 -24.87 13.49 -1.61
N THR A 115 -26.13 13.51 -2.06
CA THR A 115 -27.15 14.48 -1.65
C THR A 115 -27.26 14.50 -0.12
N THR A 116 -26.74 15.55 0.50
CA THR A 116 -27.04 15.90 1.89
C THR A 116 -28.34 16.69 1.92
N SER A 117 -29.38 16.12 2.51
CA SER A 117 -30.52 16.87 3.00
C SER A 117 -30.09 17.80 4.14
N SER A 118 -30.65 18.99 4.09
CA SER A 118 -30.45 20.15 4.96
C SER A 118 -30.94 19.94 6.40
N GLY A 119 -30.23 20.56 7.33
CA GLY A 119 -30.65 20.82 8.71
C GLY A 119 -29.77 21.94 9.31
N PRO A 120 -30.34 23.03 9.87
CA PRO A 120 -29.61 24.29 10.05
C PRO A 120 -29.00 24.50 11.45
N THR A 121 -27.98 25.36 11.45
CA THR A 121 -27.59 26.34 12.47
C THR A 121 -27.36 25.88 13.91
N SER A 122 -26.08 25.89 14.31
CA SER A 122 -25.68 26.64 15.51
C SER A 122 -24.27 27.19 15.34
N ALA A 123 -24.21 28.52 15.34
CA ALA A 123 -23.01 29.32 15.30
C ALA A 123 -22.21 29.20 16.60
N ARG A 124 -20.88 29.07 16.49
CA ARG A 124 -19.95 29.77 17.40
C ARG A 124 -18.53 29.82 16.80
N THR A 125 -18.17 31.02 16.34
CA THR A 125 -16.90 31.74 16.55
C THR A 125 -15.58 30.97 16.37
N THR A 126 -14.84 31.32 15.32
CA THR A 126 -13.36 31.24 15.26
C THR A 126 -12.76 32.31 16.18
N PRO A 127 -11.52 32.13 16.68
CA PRO A 127 -10.37 32.49 15.85
C PRO A 127 -9.23 31.47 15.90
N THR A 128 -8.54 31.36 14.76
CA THR A 128 -7.08 31.25 14.61
C THR A 128 -6.31 30.46 15.67
N SER A 129 -5.88 29.25 15.29
CA SER A 129 -4.56 28.73 15.63
C SER A 129 -4.14 27.76 14.54
N ALA A 130 -2.96 27.98 13.95
CA ALA A 130 -2.30 26.99 13.11
C ALA A 130 -2.17 25.66 13.90
N PRO A 131 -2.29 24.48 13.25
CA PRO A 131 -2.03 23.22 13.95
C PRO A 131 -0.53 23.12 14.25
N ALA A 132 -0.20 23.12 15.54
CA ALA A 132 1.08 22.61 16.03
C ALA A 132 1.26 21.14 15.59
N PRO A 133 2.50 20.65 15.41
CA PRO A 133 2.73 19.25 15.03
C PRO A 133 2.12 18.33 16.09
N ALA A 134 1.25 17.42 15.67
CA ALA A 134 0.64 16.42 16.53
C ALA A 134 1.75 15.67 17.31
N ALA A 135 1.69 15.71 18.64
CA ALA A 135 2.45 14.80 19.49
C ALA A 135 2.17 13.35 19.05
N PRO A 136 3.14 12.42 19.17
CA PRO A 136 2.94 11.03 18.76
C PRO A 136 1.74 10.45 19.52
N ALA A 137 0.77 9.91 18.77
CA ALA A 137 -0.43 9.33 19.33
C ALA A 137 -0.05 8.21 20.30
N ARG A 138 -0.45 8.32 21.58
CA ARG A 138 -0.28 7.25 22.57
C ARG A 138 -0.99 5.98 22.05
N ARG A 139 -0.30 4.83 22.07
CA ARG A 139 -0.86 3.54 21.62
C ARG A 139 -2.15 3.20 22.37
N SER A 140 -3.10 2.62 21.66
CA SER A 140 -4.37 2.19 22.23
C SER A 140 -4.18 1.00 23.19
N PRO A 141 -5.08 0.80 24.17
CA PRO A 141 -5.03 -0.37 25.06
C PRO A 141 -5.04 -1.72 24.32
N ARG A 142 -5.63 -1.76 23.11
CA ARG A 142 -5.65 -2.94 22.24
C ARG A 142 -4.28 -3.24 21.65
N GLU A 143 -3.56 -2.24 21.19
CA GLU A 143 -2.20 -2.37 20.66
C GLU A 143 -1.22 -2.76 21.77
N MET A 144 -1.35 -2.17 22.96
CA MET A 144 -0.50 -2.50 24.11
C MET A 144 -0.63 -3.99 24.48
N ARG A 145 -1.86 -4.51 24.55
CA ARG A 145 -2.11 -5.94 24.80
C ARG A 145 -1.50 -6.84 23.72
N ALA A 146 -1.56 -6.41 22.45
CA ALA A 146 -0.99 -7.16 21.35
C ALA A 146 0.54 -7.26 21.43
N ILE A 147 1.22 -6.17 21.84
CA ILE A 147 2.67 -6.17 22.06
C ILE A 147 3.04 -7.17 23.16
N MET A 148 2.35 -7.10 24.31
CA MET A 148 2.59 -8.02 25.42
C MET A 148 2.39 -9.50 25.03
N THR A 149 1.38 -9.78 24.20
CA THR A 149 1.15 -11.12 23.65
C THR A 149 2.33 -11.59 22.79
N LEU A 150 2.81 -10.73 21.88
CA LEU A 150 3.94 -11.08 21.01
C LEU A 150 5.23 -11.29 21.81
N GLU A 151 5.52 -10.45 22.81
CA GLU A 151 6.69 -10.59 23.68
C GLU A 151 6.65 -11.88 24.49
N SER A 152 5.49 -12.19 25.09
CA SER A 152 5.27 -13.41 25.87
C SER A 152 5.50 -14.67 25.03
N VAL A 153 4.98 -14.70 23.79
CA VAL A 153 5.15 -15.86 22.90
C VAL A 153 6.56 -15.91 22.30
N ALA A 154 7.19 -14.77 22.03
CA ALA A 154 8.56 -14.70 21.52
C ALA A 154 9.63 -15.03 22.58
N GLY A 155 9.28 -14.96 23.87
CA GLY A 155 10.23 -15.07 24.98
C GLY A 155 11.35 -14.05 24.84
N THR A 156 11.00 -12.78 24.62
CA THR A 156 11.95 -11.67 24.49
C THR A 156 11.84 -10.72 25.67
N GLU A 157 12.90 -9.96 25.90
CA GLU A 157 12.82 -8.80 26.80
C GLU A 157 11.73 -7.82 26.32
N PRO A 158 11.09 -7.09 27.24
CA PRO A 158 10.06 -6.11 26.91
C PRO A 158 10.61 -5.07 25.94
N LEU A 159 9.80 -4.72 24.94
CA LEU A 159 10.09 -3.64 24.03
C LEU A 159 10.05 -2.29 24.77
N PRO A 160 10.78 -1.28 24.28
CA PRO A 160 10.69 0.08 24.82
C PRO A 160 9.28 0.65 24.66
N ASP A 161 8.94 1.76 25.35
CA ASP A 161 7.59 2.35 25.32
C ASP A 161 7.11 2.80 23.91
N ASP A 162 8.05 3.12 23.02
CA ASP A 162 7.77 3.41 21.60
C ASP A 162 8.64 2.55 20.68
N PRO A 163 8.27 1.28 20.45
CA PRO A 163 9.05 0.40 19.62
C PRO A 163 8.87 0.71 18.14
N SER A 164 9.98 0.77 17.42
CA SER A 164 9.97 0.96 15.97
C SER A 164 9.30 -0.22 15.27
N PHE A 165 8.84 0.02 14.03
CA PHE A 165 8.25 -1.03 13.20
C PHE A 165 9.17 -2.26 13.05
N ASP A 166 10.47 -2.04 12.90
CA ASP A 166 11.45 -3.12 12.78
C ASP A 166 11.57 -3.96 14.05
N GLN A 167 11.47 -3.32 15.22
CA GLN A 167 11.47 -4.01 16.51
C GLN A 167 10.21 -4.86 16.68
N LEU A 168 9.04 -4.32 16.33
CA LEU A 168 7.77 -5.07 16.32
C LEU A 168 7.83 -6.25 15.35
N MET A 169 8.35 -6.05 14.14
CA MET A 169 8.51 -7.10 13.14
C MET A 169 9.51 -8.18 13.55
N LYS A 170 10.54 -7.83 14.33
CA LYS A 170 11.49 -8.80 14.88
C LYS A 170 10.82 -9.69 15.92
N VAL A 171 10.05 -9.10 16.84
CA VAL A 171 9.31 -9.84 17.87
C VAL A 171 8.20 -10.69 17.24
N TYR A 172 7.44 -10.14 16.30
CA TYR A 172 6.41 -10.88 15.56
C TYR A 172 6.96 -12.12 14.84
N ARG A 173 8.04 -11.97 14.06
CA ARG A 173 8.67 -13.12 13.36
C ARG A 173 9.13 -14.21 14.34
N LYS A 174 9.67 -13.80 15.50
CA LYS A 174 10.08 -14.74 16.55
C LYS A 174 8.86 -15.43 17.17
N ALA A 175 7.84 -14.68 17.60
CA ALA A 175 6.60 -15.21 18.15
C ALA A 175 5.93 -16.22 17.19
N ARG A 176 5.82 -15.85 15.91
CA ARG A 176 5.26 -16.68 14.85
C ARG A 176 6.02 -18.00 14.67
N SER A 177 7.35 -17.96 14.70
CA SER A 177 8.18 -19.17 14.61
C SER A 177 7.98 -20.11 15.82
N GLN A 178 7.70 -19.57 17.01
CA GLN A 178 7.47 -20.35 18.24
C GLN A 178 6.05 -20.92 18.33
N ALA A 179 5.08 -20.18 17.78
CA ALA A 179 3.69 -20.57 17.70
C ALA A 179 3.35 -21.48 16.50
N HIS A 180 4.32 -21.76 15.62
CA HIS A 180 4.08 -22.51 14.39
C HIS A 180 3.52 -23.92 14.69
N PRO A 181 2.41 -24.34 14.02
CA PRO A 181 1.75 -25.62 14.28
C PRO A 181 2.69 -26.82 14.09
N ASP A 182 3.64 -26.76 13.16
CA ASP A 182 4.66 -27.82 12.96
C ASP A 182 5.49 -28.10 14.21
N ARG A 183 5.67 -27.12 15.11
CA ARG A 183 6.37 -27.31 16.40
C ARG A 183 5.44 -27.69 17.54
N GLN A 184 4.15 -27.48 17.37
CA GLN A 184 3.11 -27.68 18.39
C GLN A 184 2.20 -28.88 18.09
N GLY A 185 2.69 -29.83 17.28
CA GLY A 185 1.93 -31.04 16.94
C GLY A 185 0.61 -30.75 16.21
N GLY A 186 0.54 -29.65 15.46
CA GLY A 186 -0.65 -29.24 14.70
C GLY A 186 -1.60 -28.30 15.45
N ALA A 187 -1.35 -27.99 16.73
CA ALA A 187 -2.19 -27.05 17.49
C ALA A 187 -2.02 -25.61 16.96
N ARG A 188 -3.13 -24.97 16.57
CA ARG A 188 -3.14 -23.62 15.98
C ARG A 188 -3.52 -22.49 16.95
N GLU A 189 -3.99 -22.80 18.15
CA GLU A 189 -4.48 -21.77 19.10
C GLU A 189 -3.43 -20.68 19.39
N LYS A 190 -2.16 -21.08 19.60
CA LYS A 190 -1.06 -20.15 19.79
C LYS A 190 -0.72 -19.37 18.51
N TRP A 191 -0.85 -20.01 17.35
CA TRP A 191 -0.64 -19.39 16.04
C TRP A 191 -1.68 -18.30 15.79
N ASP A 192 -2.96 -18.62 15.99
CA ASP A 192 -4.07 -17.70 15.78
C ASP A 192 -3.98 -16.49 16.72
N THR A 193 -3.57 -16.71 17.98
CA THR A 193 -3.32 -15.65 18.97
C THR A 193 -2.21 -14.67 18.52
N VAL A 194 -1.15 -15.19 17.88
CA VAL A 194 -0.06 -14.36 17.34
C VAL A 194 -0.50 -13.56 16.12
N GLU A 195 -1.28 -14.16 15.21
CA GLU A 195 -1.79 -13.47 14.02
C GLU A 195 -2.85 -12.41 14.38
N ASP A 196 -3.69 -12.65 15.39
CA ASP A 196 -4.64 -11.65 15.89
C ASP A 196 -3.94 -10.46 16.56
N ALA A 197 -2.84 -10.71 17.28
CA ALA A 197 -1.99 -9.66 17.83
C ALA A 197 -1.29 -8.84 16.73
N ALA A 198 -0.79 -9.49 15.68
CA ALA A 198 -0.21 -8.81 14.52
C ALA A 198 -1.23 -7.90 13.82
N ARG A 199 -2.46 -8.39 13.64
CA ARG A 199 -3.57 -7.61 13.05
C ARG A 199 -3.96 -6.39 13.89
N ALA A 200 -3.92 -6.52 15.22
CA ALA A 200 -4.18 -5.40 16.13
C ALA A 200 -3.12 -4.31 16.05
N LEU A 201 -1.90 -4.64 15.62
CA LEU A 201 -0.77 -3.73 15.43
C LEU A 201 -0.60 -3.26 13.98
N GLY A 202 -1.47 -3.71 13.06
CA GLY A 202 -1.34 -3.42 11.63
C GLY A 202 -0.08 -4.02 11.00
N LEU A 203 0.49 -5.07 11.61
CA LEU A 203 1.65 -5.76 11.06
C LEU A 203 1.21 -6.66 9.88
N PRO A 204 2.04 -6.76 8.83
CA PRO A 204 1.78 -7.64 7.69
C PRO A 204 1.86 -9.12 8.09
N ASP A 205 0.99 -9.95 7.48
CA ASP A 205 0.97 -11.41 7.60
C ASP A 205 2.22 -12.09 6.99
#